data_AF-A0A9E5FF23-F1
#
_entry.id   AF-A0A9E5FF23-F1
#
_cell.length_a   1.000
_cell.length_b   1.000
_cell.length_c   1.000
_cell.angle_alpha   90.00
_cell.angle_beta   90.00
_cell.angle_gamma   90.00
#
_symmetry.space_group_name_H-M   'P 1'
#
loop_
_entity.id
_entity.type
_entity.pdbx_description
1 polymer ?
#
loop_
_entity_poly.entity_id
_entity_poly.type
_entity_poly.pdbx_seq_one_letter_code
_entity_poly.pdbx_strand_id
1 'polypeptide(L)' 'MLPLNPAVCERAAEIRAASRMSIKVPDALHIAAAIIHGCDLFLTHDTQLLACKLIPVEILA' A
#
# COMPACT_ATOMS: atom_id res chain seq x y z
N MET A 1 0.06 7.94 12.11
CA MET A 1 0.54 8.48 10.82
C MET A 1 2.02 8.19 10.74
N LEU A 2 2.45 7.38 9.76
CA LEU A 2 3.84 6.99 9.58
C LEU A 2 4.56 8.02 8.69
N PRO A 3 5.86 8.31 8.91
CA PRO A 3 6.61 9.24 8.06
C PRO A 3 6.65 8.81 6.59
N LEU A 4 6.35 9.75 5.68
CA LEU A 4 6.58 9.60 4.24
C LEU A 4 8.00 10.07 3.90
N ASN A 5 8.95 9.14 3.89
CA ASN A 5 10.31 9.40 3.44
C ASN A 5 10.47 9.03 1.95
N PRO A 6 11.60 9.34 1.31
CA PRO A 6 11.83 9.00 -0.09
C PRO A 6 11.62 7.52 -0.43
N ALA A 7 12.01 6.60 0.46
CA ALA A 7 11.82 5.16 0.25
C ALA A 7 10.33 4.77 0.20
N VAL A 8 9.47 5.42 0.99
CA VAL A 8 8.01 5.23 0.89
C VAL A 8 7.49 5.71 -0.47
N CYS A 9 7.94 6.87 -0.94
CA CYS A 9 7.51 7.41 -2.23
C CYS A 9 7.97 6.53 -3.41
N GLU A 10 9.21 6.05 -3.39
CA GLU A 10 9.75 5.11 -4.38
C GLU A 10 8.94 3.80 -4.37
N ARG A 11 8.73 3.22 -3.19
CA ARG A 11 7.95 1.99 -3.05
C ARG A 11 6.49 2.16 -3.51
N ALA A 12 5.89 3.31 -3.27
CA ALA A 12 4.55 3.63 -3.74
C ALA A 12 4.48 3.68 -5.28
N ALA A 13 5.49 4.25 -5.94
CA ALA A 13 5.57 4.26 -7.39
C ALA A 13 5.67 2.84 -7.97
N GLU A 14 6.48 1.96 -7.36
CA GLU A 14 6.59 0.56 -7.75
C GLU A 14 5.25 -0.20 -7.59
N ILE A 15 4.57 -0.05 -6.46
CA ILE A 15 3.25 -0.67 -6.20
C ILE A 15 2.25 -0.23 -7.26
N ARG A 16 2.26 1.06 -7.59
CA ARG A 16 1.33 1.63 -8.57
C ARG A 16 1.62 1.11 -9.98
N ALA A 17 2.89 0.98 -10.36
CA ALA A 17 3.27 0.37 -11.64
C ALA A 17 2.88 -1.13 -11.69
N ALA A 18 3.18 -1.88 -10.64
CA ALA A 18 2.89 -3.32 -10.55
C ALA A 18 1.38 -3.64 -10.61
N SER A 19 0.55 -2.76 -10.06
CA SER A 19 -0.91 -2.87 -10.13
C SER A 19 -1.50 -2.38 -11.46
N ARG A 20 -0.68 -2.12 -12.48
CA ARG A 20 -1.10 -1.52 -13.77
C ARG A 20 -1.89 -0.23 -13.56
N MET A 21 -1.45 0.61 -12.62
CA MET A 21 -2.05 1.90 -12.28
C MET A 21 -3.46 1.83 -11.68
N SER A 22 -3.96 0.63 -11.34
CA SER A 22 -5.27 0.45 -10.72
C SER A 22 -5.31 0.94 -9.26
N ILE A 23 -4.22 0.77 -8.50
CA ILE A 23 -4.09 1.34 -7.16
C ILE A 23 -3.78 2.85 -7.29
N LYS A 24 -4.57 3.68 -6.61
CA LYS A 24 -4.40 5.15 -6.65
C LYS A 24 -3.17 5.56 -5.84
N VAL A 25 -2.62 6.74 -6.14
CA VAL A 25 -1.40 7.25 -5.49
C VAL A 25 -1.53 7.29 -3.95
N PRO A 26 -2.62 7.81 -3.35
CA PRO A 26 -2.75 7.83 -1.89
C PRO A 26 -2.73 6.42 -1.27
N ASP A 27 -3.42 5.46 -1.90
CA ASP A 27 -3.47 4.07 -1.41
C ASP A 27 -2.10 3.39 -1.53
N ALA A 28 -1.41 3.62 -2.66
CA ALA A 28 -0.05 3.12 -2.85
C ALA A 28 0.92 3.69 -1.80
N LEU A 29 0.76 4.96 -1.41
CA LEU A 29 1.55 5.58 -0.34
C LEU A 29 1.25 4.96 1.03
N HIS A 30 -0.02 4.70 1.35
CA HIS A 30 -0.37 4.03 2.61
C HIS A 30 0.15 2.61 2.69
N ILE A 31 0.02 1.83 1.61
CA ILE A 31 0.56 0.47 1.53
C ILE A 31 2.09 0.49 1.61
N ALA A 32 2.74 1.39 0.88
CA ALA A 32 4.19 1.55 0.94
C ALA A 32 4.67 1.91 2.34
N ALA A 33 3.99 2.83 3.02
CA ALA A 33 4.31 3.19 4.39
C ALA A 33 4.19 1.98 5.33
N ALA A 34 3.12 1.19 5.23
CA ALA A 34 2.97 -0.03 6.02
C ALA A 34 4.14 -1.01 5.80
N ILE A 35 4.54 -1.21 4.53
CA ILE A 35 5.66 -2.10 4.19
C ILE A 35 6.99 -1.57 4.74
N ILE A 36 7.32 -0.30 4.47
CA ILE A 36 8.62 0.30 4.84
C ILE A 36 8.80 0.39 6.36
N HIS A 37 7.72 0.60 7.11
CA HIS A 37 7.75 0.66 8.57
C HIS A 37 7.52 -0.69 9.24
N GLY A 38 7.48 -1.79 8.47
CA GLY A 38 7.49 -3.16 9.00
C GLY A 38 6.15 -3.63 9.58
N CYS A 39 5.02 -3.15 9.05
CA CYS A 39 3.72 -3.70 9.40
C CYS A 39 3.50 -5.06 8.72
N ASP A 40 2.89 -6.00 9.44
CA ASP A 40 2.59 -7.34 8.94
C ASP A 40 1.23 -7.44 8.21
N LEU A 41 0.33 -6.48 8.44
CA LEU A 41 -1.04 -6.48 7.95
C LEU A 41 -1.51 -5.07 7.57
N PHE A 42 -2.22 -4.96 6.44
CA PHE A 42 -2.89 -3.74 6.02
C PHE A 42 -4.42 -3.90 6.09
N LEU A 43 -5.03 -3.22 7.06
CA LEU A 43 -6.48 -3.22 7.26
C LEU A 43 -7.15 -2.12 6.44
N THR A 44 -8.22 -2.44 5.72
CA THR A 44 -8.97 -1.47 4.92
C THR A 44 -10.43 -1.89 4.75
N HIS A 45 -11.33 -0.95 4.46
CA HIS A 45 -12.68 -1.27 3.97
C HIS A 45 -12.75 -1.33 2.44
N ASP A 46 -11.68 -0.92 1.74
CA ASP A 46 -11.66 -0.90 0.28
C ASP A 46 -11.20 -2.24 -0.29
N THR A 47 -12.18 -3.00 -0.80
CA THR A 47 -11.97 -4.30 -1.46
C THR A 47 -11.04 -4.24 -2.67
N GLN A 48 -10.88 -3.08 -3.33
CA GLN A 48 -9.99 -2.93 -4.48
C GLN A 48 -8.52 -3.13 -4.10
N LEU A 49 -8.16 -2.85 -2.84
CA LEU A 49 -6.77 -2.98 -2.37
C LEU A 49 -6.32 -4.43 -2.16
N LEU A 50 -7.25 -5.40 -2.24
CA LEU A 50 -6.89 -6.83 -2.36
C LEU A 50 -6.07 -7.14 -3.61
N ALA A 51 -6.03 -6.22 -4.59
CA ALA A 51 -5.13 -6.30 -5.74
C ALA A 51 -3.65 -6.20 -5.35
N CYS A 52 -3.32 -5.60 -4.20
CA CYS A 52 -1.97 -5.60 -3.67
C CYS A 52 -1.62 -6.96 -3.06
N LYS A 53 -0.53 -7.58 -3.54
CA LYS A 53 -0.01 -8.87 -3.04
C LYS A 53 1.33 -8.75 -2.30
N LEU A 54 1.76 -7.52 -2.01
CA LEU A 54 3.07 -7.24 -1.42
C LEU A 54 3.04 -7.22 0.12
N ILE A 55 1.85 -7.10 0.70
CA ILE A 55 1.56 -7.21 2.12
C ILE A 55 0.20 -7.92 2.25
N PRO A 56 -0.05 -8.72 3.29
CA PRO A 56 -1.39 -9.18 3.61
C PRO A 56 -2.36 -8.00 3.73
N VAL A 57 -3.47 -8.08 3.01
CA VAL A 57 -4.56 -7.10 3.06
C VAL A 57 -5.80 -7.80 3.58
N GLU A 58 -6.40 -7.24 4.63
CA GLU A 58 -7.64 -7.76 5.23
C GLU A 58 -8.73 -6.69 5.19
N ILE A 59 -9.93 -7.13 4.84
CA ILE A 59 -11.11 -6.27 4.76
C ILE A 59 -11.81 -6.27 6.11
N LEU A 60 -11.92 -5.08 6.72
CA LEU A 60 -12.75 -4.91 7.90
C LEU A 60 -14.22 -4.85 7.49
N ALA A 61 -15.05 -5.65 8.16
CA ALA A 61 -16.50 -5.70 7.98
C ALA A 61 -17.22 -4.66 8.84
#